data_AF-A0A1R1YAR1-F1
#
_entry.id   AF-A0A1R1YAR1-F1
#
_cell.length_a   1.000
_cell.length_b   1.000
_cell.length_c   1.000
_cell.angle_alpha   90.00
_cell.angle_beta   90.00
_cell.angle_gamma   90.00
#
_symmetry.space_group_name_H-M   'P 1'
#
loop_
_entity.id
_entity.type
_entity.pdbx_description
1 polymer ?
#
loop_
_entity_poly.entity_id
_entity_poly.type
_entity_poly.pdbx_seq_one_letter_code
_entity_poly.pdbx_strand_id
1 'polypeptide(L)'
;IYRKQQTSSQIADKVKDMKSVLAGLGLSSIPVTAAETWPFYDQTLINAVDFIMVHIFPFWEGFEVSASNDVIFNHIYDLKKIANGKSIVVGETGWPTNGDNYQKSVPSIQNSLEYMSKFVCRSISEKQDYLWFAAMDTPWASTNNASNVEQNWGILKSDYKTPKYSGDTWFDCNKVDFSSSPSSSSSSSSSSASSTRVNSQSSSPSSSTASSSRASSQSSPTTGTNTATNTPTGGATTSRSSSSGPTSLPSSSSSGRSLSSSPLLGFYRSIHNLISFFI
;
A
#
# COMPACT_ATOMS: atom_id res chain seq x y z
N ILE A 1 8.51 -4.13 -5.37
CA ILE A 1 8.51 -5.39 -4.60
C ILE A 1 7.31 -6.24 -4.98
N TYR A 2 6.09 -5.70 -4.95
CA TYR A 2 4.86 -6.40 -5.32
C TYR A 2 4.96 -7.19 -6.64
N ARG A 3 5.44 -6.52 -7.70
CA ARG A 3 5.63 -7.12 -9.04
C ARG A 3 6.84 -8.06 -9.16
N LYS A 4 7.60 -8.28 -8.08
CA LYS A 4 8.83 -9.10 -8.04
C LYS A 4 9.94 -8.67 -9.01
N GLN A 5 9.89 -7.44 -9.51
CA GLN A 5 10.90 -6.88 -10.42
C GLN A 5 12.14 -6.37 -9.68
N GLN A 6 11.98 -6.00 -8.41
CA GLN A 6 13.05 -5.49 -7.55
C GLN A 6 12.83 -5.92 -6.10
N THR A 7 13.92 -6.12 -5.36
CA THR A 7 13.92 -6.34 -3.91
C THR A 7 13.88 -5.02 -3.14
N SER A 8 13.50 -5.08 -1.85
CA SER A 8 13.50 -3.91 -0.97
C SER A 8 14.88 -3.27 -0.84
N SER A 9 15.95 -4.08 -0.80
CA SER A 9 17.32 -3.57 -0.78
C SER A 9 17.66 -2.78 -2.04
N GLN A 10 17.30 -3.30 -3.22
CA GLN A 10 17.57 -2.60 -4.49
C GLN A 10 16.83 -1.27 -4.59
N ILE A 11 15.63 -1.16 -4.02
CA ILE A 11 14.89 0.11 -3.97
C ILE A 11 15.51 1.04 -2.92
N ALA A 12 15.88 0.52 -1.75
CA ALA A 12 16.55 1.28 -0.70
C ALA A 12 17.89 1.89 -1.17
N ASP A 13 18.66 1.14 -1.96
CA ASP A 13 19.92 1.64 -2.54
C ASP A 13 19.64 2.79 -3.52
N LYS A 14 18.63 2.66 -4.40
CA LYS A 14 18.20 3.77 -5.28
C LYS A 14 17.75 5.01 -4.52
N VAL A 15 17.07 4.84 -3.38
CA VAL A 15 16.68 5.96 -2.50
C VAL A 15 17.92 6.65 -1.92
N LYS A 16 18.91 5.89 -1.44
CA LYS A 16 20.17 6.44 -0.93
C LYS A 16 20.98 7.16 -2.02
N ASP A 17 21.02 6.60 -3.22
CA ASP A 17 21.69 7.21 -4.38
C ASP A 17 21.04 8.55 -4.72
N MET A 18 19.70 8.61 -4.79
CA MET A 18 18.97 9.85 -5.04
C MET A 18 19.23 10.91 -3.97
N LYS A 19 19.20 10.52 -2.68
CA LYS A 19 19.55 11.43 -1.58
C LYS A 19 20.97 11.98 -1.72
N SER A 20 21.92 11.14 -2.13
CA SER A 20 23.32 11.55 -2.35
C SER A 20 23.45 12.52 -3.52
N VAL A 21 22.72 12.29 -4.62
CA VAL A 21 22.64 13.22 -5.76
C VAL A 21 22.07 14.57 -5.34
N LEU A 22 20.94 14.58 -4.63
CA LEU A 22 20.33 15.82 -4.14
C LEU A 22 21.27 16.58 -3.20
N ALA A 23 21.99 15.86 -2.32
CA ALA A 23 22.97 16.48 -1.44
C ALA A 23 24.13 17.12 -2.21
N GLY A 24 24.65 16.45 -3.25
CA GLY A 24 25.70 17.00 -4.12
C GLY A 24 25.26 18.27 -4.88
N LEU A 25 23.95 18.43 -5.10
CA LEU A 25 23.35 19.62 -5.71
C LEU A 25 22.95 20.71 -4.69
N GLY A 26 23.17 20.51 -3.38
CA GLY A 26 22.72 21.44 -2.34
C GLY A 26 21.20 21.42 -2.11
N LEU A 27 20.52 20.34 -2.51
CA LEU A 27 19.06 20.16 -2.43
C LEU A 27 18.65 19.11 -1.37
N SER A 28 19.47 18.90 -0.34
CA SER A 28 19.21 17.90 0.73
C SER A 28 17.91 18.12 1.50
N SER A 29 17.27 19.28 1.37
CA SER A 29 15.98 19.56 2.00
C SER A 29 14.79 18.91 1.29
N ILE A 30 14.97 18.40 0.06
CA ILE A 30 13.92 17.69 -0.67
C ILE A 30 13.80 16.26 -0.13
N PRO A 31 12.66 15.85 0.45
CA PRO A 31 12.50 14.51 0.97
C PRO A 31 12.38 13.49 -0.16
N VAL A 32 12.96 12.31 0.05
CA VAL A 32 12.95 11.18 -0.90
C VAL A 32 12.22 10.00 -0.28
N THR A 33 11.29 9.44 -1.04
CA THR A 33 10.58 8.21 -0.70
C THR A 33 10.63 7.20 -1.84
N ALA A 34 10.08 6.02 -1.58
CA ALA A 34 9.68 5.06 -2.59
C ALA A 34 8.20 4.72 -2.36
N ALA A 35 7.45 4.60 -3.45
CA ALA A 35 6.07 4.17 -3.43
C ALA A 35 5.98 2.64 -3.57
N GLU A 36 5.19 1.99 -2.72
CA GLU A 36 4.94 0.55 -2.81
C GLU A 36 3.55 0.19 -2.27
N THR A 37 2.97 -0.92 -2.74
CA THR A 37 1.66 -1.40 -2.32
C THR A 37 1.72 -2.06 -0.94
N TRP A 38 0.67 -1.89 -0.12
CA TRP A 38 0.45 -2.75 1.05
C TRP A 38 0.31 -4.24 0.66
N PRO A 39 0.79 -5.22 1.44
CA PRO A 39 1.60 -5.12 2.66
C PRO A 39 3.12 -5.13 2.41
N PHE A 40 3.58 -4.82 1.20
CA PHE A 40 4.97 -5.01 0.77
C PHE A 40 5.94 -3.90 1.23
N TYR A 41 5.50 -3.01 2.10
CA TYR A 41 6.33 -1.91 2.64
C TYR A 41 7.07 -2.35 3.91
N ASP A 42 8.21 -3.01 3.74
CA ASP A 42 8.97 -3.62 4.85
C ASP A 42 9.93 -2.66 5.58
N GLN A 43 10.58 -3.16 6.63
CA GLN A 43 11.54 -2.40 7.44
C GLN A 43 12.75 -1.89 6.64
N THR A 44 13.15 -2.60 5.58
CA THR A 44 14.27 -2.19 4.73
C THR A 44 13.92 -0.90 4.00
N LEU A 45 12.72 -0.83 3.42
CA LEU A 45 12.22 0.40 2.80
C LEU A 45 12.03 1.51 3.83
N ILE A 46 11.34 1.21 4.94
CA ILE A 46 11.05 2.19 6.00
C ILE A 46 12.33 2.86 6.47
N ASN A 47 13.42 2.11 6.65
CA ASN A 47 14.69 2.68 7.11
C ASN A 47 15.35 3.60 6.07
N ALA A 48 15.16 3.36 4.78
CA ALA A 48 15.82 4.09 3.70
C ALA A 48 15.14 5.43 3.35
N VAL A 49 13.81 5.50 3.40
CA VAL A 49 13.00 6.65 2.96
C VAL A 49 12.90 7.77 4.01
N ASP A 50 12.60 9.00 3.61
CA ASP A 50 12.33 10.10 4.58
C ASP A 50 10.92 10.04 5.16
N PHE A 51 9.97 9.56 4.37
CA PHE A 51 8.58 9.29 4.76
C PHE A 51 8.06 8.07 3.99
N ILE A 52 7.00 7.44 4.47
CA ILE A 52 6.40 6.26 3.84
C ILE A 52 5.36 6.73 2.82
N MET A 53 5.42 6.21 1.59
CA MET A 53 4.38 6.41 0.58
C MET A 53 3.79 5.06 0.19
N VAL A 54 2.58 4.76 0.65
CA VAL A 54 1.95 3.44 0.47
C VAL A 54 0.74 3.52 -0.46
N HIS A 55 0.61 2.58 -1.40
CA HIS A 55 -0.59 2.45 -2.23
C HIS A 55 -1.53 1.42 -1.58
N ILE A 56 -2.79 1.80 -1.37
CA ILE A 56 -3.79 0.94 -0.73
C ILE A 56 -5.09 1.06 -1.49
N PHE A 57 -5.55 -0.06 -2.06
CA PHE A 57 -6.78 -0.13 -2.83
C PHE A 57 -7.67 -1.26 -2.30
N PRO A 58 -8.58 -0.97 -1.34
CA PRO A 58 -9.53 -1.96 -0.85
C PRO A 58 -10.35 -2.63 -1.95
N PHE A 59 -10.56 -1.93 -3.08
CA PHE A 59 -11.16 -2.49 -4.29
C PHE A 59 -10.42 -3.77 -4.75
N TRP A 60 -9.10 -3.74 -4.86
CA TRP A 60 -8.27 -4.88 -5.28
C TRP A 60 -8.06 -5.92 -4.18
N GLU A 61 -8.49 -5.64 -2.96
CA GLU A 61 -8.53 -6.59 -1.85
C GLU A 61 -9.88 -7.31 -1.75
N GLY A 62 -10.87 -6.94 -2.58
CA GLY A 62 -12.14 -7.64 -2.70
C GLY A 62 -13.19 -7.27 -1.65
N PHE A 63 -13.02 -6.14 -0.95
CA PHE A 63 -13.95 -5.68 0.07
C PHE A 63 -15.15 -4.94 -0.51
N GLU A 64 -16.28 -4.98 0.21
CA GLU A 64 -17.42 -4.12 -0.09
C GLU A 64 -17.07 -2.65 0.22
N VAL A 65 -17.67 -1.71 -0.52
CA VAL A 65 -17.43 -0.27 -0.34
C VAL A 65 -17.70 0.20 1.10
N SER A 66 -18.71 -0.37 1.74
CA SER A 66 -19.15 -0.05 3.10
C SER A 66 -18.06 -0.32 4.15
N ALA A 67 -17.27 -1.38 3.97
CA ALA A 67 -16.19 -1.78 4.87
C ALA A 67 -14.82 -1.20 4.47
N SER A 68 -14.68 -0.77 3.22
CA SER A 68 -13.39 -0.42 2.61
C SER A 68 -12.66 0.74 3.30
N ASN A 69 -13.40 1.65 3.94
CA ASN A 69 -12.80 2.73 4.71
C ASN A 69 -12.14 2.23 6.00
N ASP A 70 -12.74 1.29 6.73
CA ASP A 70 -12.09 0.72 7.90
C ASP A 70 -10.88 -0.13 7.51
N VAL A 71 -10.94 -0.83 6.38
CA VAL A 71 -9.82 -1.62 5.84
C VAL A 71 -8.58 -0.76 5.61
N ILE A 72 -8.70 0.32 4.82
CA ILE A 72 -7.54 1.17 4.51
C ILE A 72 -6.95 1.80 5.77
N PHE A 73 -7.78 2.26 6.71
CA PHE A 73 -7.30 2.85 7.95
C PHE A 73 -6.64 1.83 8.89
N ASN A 74 -7.13 0.59 8.93
CA ASN A 74 -6.46 -0.49 9.65
C ASN A 74 -5.06 -0.77 9.08
N HIS A 75 -4.91 -0.82 7.76
CA HIS A 75 -3.60 -0.98 7.11
C HIS A 75 -2.66 0.19 7.43
N ILE A 76 -3.19 1.42 7.44
CA ILE A 76 -2.43 2.62 7.87
C ILE A 76 -1.99 2.49 9.33
N TYR A 77 -2.87 2.04 10.23
CA TYR A 77 -2.52 1.84 11.64
C TYR A 77 -1.48 0.74 11.84
N ASP A 78 -1.53 -0.33 11.04
CA ASP A 78 -0.52 -1.38 11.06
C ASP A 78 0.84 -0.86 10.59
N LEU A 79 0.88 -0.02 9.54
CA LEU A 79 2.10 0.67 9.14
C LEU A 79 2.62 1.64 10.20
N LYS A 80 1.74 2.40 10.88
CA LYS A 80 2.13 3.33 11.95
C LYS A 80 2.90 2.62 13.07
N LYS A 81 2.57 1.36 13.37
CA LYS A 81 3.28 0.55 14.39
C LYS A 81 4.74 0.30 14.06
N ILE A 82 5.10 0.25 12.77
CA ILE A 82 6.46 -0.06 12.29
C ILE A 82 7.17 1.13 11.64
N ALA A 83 6.49 2.28 11.52
CA ALA A 83 6.98 3.45 10.80
C ALA A 83 8.17 4.18 11.45
N ASN A 84 8.54 3.82 12.69
CA ASN A 84 9.60 4.49 13.46
C ASN A 84 9.42 6.02 13.54
N GLY A 85 8.17 6.47 13.70
CA GLY A 85 7.82 7.89 13.78
C GLY A 85 7.82 8.64 12.44
N LYS A 86 8.11 7.98 11.31
CA LYS A 86 8.01 8.60 9.98
C LYS A 86 6.55 8.84 9.62
N SER A 87 6.29 9.94 8.90
CA SER A 87 4.97 10.20 8.34
C SER A 87 4.61 9.15 7.28
N ILE A 88 3.32 8.89 7.15
CA ILE A 88 2.76 7.99 6.13
C ILE A 88 1.87 8.83 5.24
N VAL A 89 2.11 8.75 3.93
CA VAL A 89 1.27 9.30 2.88
C VAL A 89 0.63 8.11 2.15
N VAL A 90 -0.69 8.13 2.00
CA VAL A 90 -1.36 7.19 1.08
C VAL A 90 -1.08 7.70 -0.34
N GLY A 91 -0.12 7.09 -1.03
CA GLY A 91 0.35 7.53 -2.35
C GLY A 91 -0.66 7.32 -3.45
N GLU A 92 -1.51 6.29 -3.33
CA GLU A 92 -2.63 6.07 -4.23
C GLU A 92 -3.74 5.32 -3.49
N THR A 93 -4.96 5.78 -3.67
CA THR A 93 -6.19 5.06 -3.33
C THR A 93 -7.35 5.60 -4.16
N GLY A 94 -8.41 4.82 -4.33
CA GLY A 94 -9.59 5.24 -5.08
C GLY A 94 -10.61 4.12 -5.22
N TRP A 95 -11.61 4.36 -6.06
CA TRP A 95 -12.61 3.35 -6.41
C TRP A 95 -13.12 3.58 -7.83
N PRO A 96 -13.10 2.57 -8.72
CA PRO A 96 -13.50 2.74 -10.10
C PRO A 96 -15.01 2.92 -10.24
N THR A 97 -15.43 3.76 -11.18
CA THR A 97 -16.86 4.09 -11.35
C THR A 97 -17.59 3.16 -12.32
N ASN A 98 -16.86 2.31 -13.04
CA ASN A 98 -17.39 1.37 -14.03
C ASN A 98 -16.38 0.23 -14.30
N GLY A 99 -16.84 -0.83 -14.95
CA GLY A 99 -16.08 -2.04 -15.28
C GLY A 99 -16.57 -3.27 -14.51
N ASP A 100 -15.75 -4.31 -14.45
CA ASP A 100 -16.11 -5.59 -13.83
C ASP A 100 -15.90 -5.54 -12.31
N ASN A 101 -16.71 -6.32 -11.59
CA ASN A 101 -16.52 -6.50 -10.16
C ASN A 101 -15.20 -7.24 -9.88
N TYR A 102 -14.55 -6.87 -8.78
CA TYR A 102 -13.48 -7.67 -8.21
C TYR A 102 -13.94 -8.28 -6.89
N GLN A 103 -14.31 -9.56 -6.91
CA GLN A 103 -14.93 -10.23 -5.76
C GLN A 103 -16.17 -9.45 -5.27
N LYS A 104 -16.18 -8.90 -4.06
CA LYS A 104 -17.28 -8.07 -3.53
C LYS A 104 -17.15 -6.58 -3.86
N SER A 105 -16.04 -6.17 -4.45
CA SER A 105 -15.79 -4.80 -4.87
C SER A 105 -16.56 -4.51 -6.16
N VAL A 106 -17.62 -3.73 -6.05
CA VAL A 106 -18.48 -3.36 -7.19
C VAL A 106 -18.13 -1.94 -7.66
N PRO A 107 -17.63 -1.74 -8.89
CA PRO A 107 -17.43 -0.42 -9.45
C PRO A 107 -18.78 0.26 -9.77
N SER A 108 -18.95 1.49 -9.30
CA SER A 108 -20.11 2.33 -9.66
C SER A 108 -19.85 3.78 -9.27
N ILE A 109 -20.56 4.73 -9.87
CA ILE A 109 -20.52 6.15 -9.47
C ILE A 109 -20.90 6.29 -7.99
N GLN A 110 -21.93 5.57 -7.55
CA GLN A 110 -22.40 5.60 -6.16
C GLN A 110 -21.35 5.09 -5.18
N ASN A 111 -20.75 3.92 -5.45
CA ASN A 111 -19.75 3.33 -4.57
C ASN A 111 -18.46 4.16 -4.57
N SER A 112 -18.08 4.71 -5.71
CA SER A 112 -16.91 5.58 -5.78
C SER A 112 -17.09 6.85 -4.96
N LEU A 113 -18.27 7.49 -5.05
CA LEU A 113 -18.62 8.65 -4.26
C LEU A 113 -18.71 8.32 -2.76
N GLU A 114 -19.28 7.17 -2.39
CA GLU A 114 -19.34 6.70 -0.99
C GLU A 114 -17.93 6.49 -0.43
N TYR A 115 -17.06 5.79 -1.17
CA TYR A 115 -15.68 5.54 -0.75
C TYR A 115 -14.92 6.85 -0.58
N MET A 116 -14.99 7.73 -1.59
CA MET A 116 -14.34 9.04 -1.59
C MET A 116 -14.79 9.89 -0.42
N SER A 117 -16.10 10.04 -0.21
CA SER A 117 -16.66 10.89 0.85
C SER A 117 -16.18 10.45 2.23
N LYS A 118 -16.29 9.15 2.54
CA LYS A 118 -15.85 8.59 3.82
C LYS A 118 -14.33 8.71 4.00
N PHE A 119 -13.54 8.43 2.96
CA PHE A 119 -12.09 8.44 3.03
C PHE A 119 -11.53 9.84 3.21
N VAL A 120 -12.01 10.81 2.42
CA VAL A 120 -11.61 12.21 2.50
C VAL A 120 -11.94 12.77 3.89
N CYS A 121 -13.17 12.56 4.36
CA CYS A 121 -13.59 13.10 5.65
C CYS A 121 -12.86 12.45 6.84
N ARG A 122 -12.62 11.13 6.80
CA ARG A 122 -11.81 10.47 7.83
C ARG A 122 -10.34 10.93 7.78
N SER A 123 -9.80 11.14 6.59
CA SER A 123 -8.43 11.64 6.41
C SER A 123 -8.25 13.06 6.97
N ILE A 124 -9.25 13.93 6.79
CA ILE A 124 -9.26 15.27 7.40
C ILE A 124 -9.27 15.17 8.93
N SER A 125 -10.16 14.34 9.50
CA SER A 125 -10.27 14.12 10.94
C SER A 125 -8.96 13.60 11.55
N GLU A 126 -8.35 12.61 10.91
CA GLU A 126 -7.14 11.94 11.40
C GLU A 126 -5.83 12.58 10.93
N LYS A 127 -5.90 13.69 10.18
CA LYS A 127 -4.74 14.38 9.57
C LYS A 127 -3.87 13.42 8.75
N GLN A 128 -4.52 12.57 7.98
CA GLN A 128 -3.86 11.60 7.13
C GLN A 128 -3.59 12.21 5.75
N ASP A 129 -2.31 12.29 5.37
CA ASP A 129 -1.90 12.76 4.06
C ASP A 129 -2.18 11.68 2.99
N TYR A 130 -2.70 12.10 1.82
CA TYR A 130 -3.02 11.18 0.72
C TYR A 130 -2.96 11.87 -0.65
N LEU A 131 -2.87 11.05 -1.70
CA LEU A 131 -3.12 11.42 -3.09
C LEU A 131 -4.23 10.53 -3.65
N TRP A 132 -5.30 11.15 -4.14
CA TRP A 132 -6.41 10.42 -4.73
C TRP A 132 -6.07 9.91 -6.13
N PHE A 133 -6.35 8.64 -6.38
CA PHE A 133 -6.21 7.99 -7.68
C PHE A 133 -7.59 7.86 -8.35
N ALA A 134 -7.90 8.62 -9.41
CA ALA A 134 -7.05 9.61 -10.07
C ALA A 134 -7.83 10.86 -10.49
N ALA A 135 -7.12 11.85 -11.02
CA ALA A 135 -7.75 13.08 -11.49
C ALA A 135 -8.75 12.82 -12.63
N MET A 136 -8.39 11.96 -13.58
CA MET A 136 -9.10 11.84 -14.86
C MET A 136 -9.13 10.38 -15.31
N ASP A 137 -10.21 9.97 -15.96
CA ASP A 137 -10.29 8.64 -16.58
C ASP A 137 -9.22 8.47 -17.67
N THR A 138 -8.66 7.26 -17.76
CA THR A 138 -7.54 6.91 -18.64
C THR A 138 -7.95 5.81 -19.63
N PRO A 139 -8.59 6.14 -20.78
CA PRO A 139 -9.12 5.15 -21.73
C PRO A 139 -8.10 4.13 -22.23
N TRP A 140 -6.82 4.50 -22.28
CA TRP A 140 -5.74 3.60 -22.71
C TRP A 140 -5.35 2.56 -21.66
N ALA A 141 -5.76 2.72 -20.40
CA ALA A 141 -5.31 1.87 -19.29
C ALA A 141 -5.95 0.47 -19.27
N SER A 142 -7.05 0.27 -20.00
CA SER A 142 -7.67 -1.06 -20.20
C SER A 142 -7.05 -1.86 -21.37
N THR A 143 -6.01 -1.33 -22.02
CA THR A 143 -5.31 -2.04 -23.10
C THR A 143 -4.42 -3.16 -22.56
N ASN A 144 -3.98 -4.07 -23.43
CA ASN A 144 -3.03 -5.15 -23.09
C ASN A 144 -3.51 -6.12 -21.99
N ASN A 145 -4.79 -6.51 -22.03
CA ASN A 145 -5.42 -7.44 -21.08
C ASN A 145 -5.47 -6.93 -19.62
N ALA A 146 -5.31 -5.62 -19.41
CA ALA A 146 -5.60 -5.00 -18.12
C ALA A 146 -7.10 -5.10 -17.80
N SER A 147 -7.46 -5.05 -16.51
CA SER A 147 -8.87 -5.04 -16.12
C SER A 147 -9.59 -3.85 -16.73
N ASN A 148 -10.84 -4.05 -17.16
CA ASN A 148 -11.65 -2.98 -17.75
C ASN A 148 -11.98 -1.85 -16.75
N VAL A 149 -11.75 -2.04 -15.45
CA VAL A 149 -11.89 -0.97 -14.44
C VAL A 149 -10.78 0.07 -14.54
N GLU A 150 -9.61 -0.27 -15.10
CA GLU A 150 -8.42 0.59 -15.11
C GLU A 150 -8.60 1.90 -15.85
N GLN A 151 -9.60 1.98 -16.73
CA GLN A 151 -9.93 3.23 -17.43
C GLN A 151 -10.89 4.16 -16.66
N ASN A 152 -11.41 3.75 -15.50
CA ASN A 152 -12.57 4.39 -14.83
C ASN A 152 -12.29 4.92 -13.42
N TRP A 153 -11.04 5.22 -13.05
CA TRP A 153 -10.65 5.70 -11.71
C TRP A 153 -10.74 7.22 -11.51
N GLY A 154 -10.96 7.99 -12.57
CA GLY A 154 -10.98 9.44 -12.53
C GLY A 154 -12.12 10.00 -11.68
N ILE A 155 -11.91 11.18 -11.10
CA ILE A 155 -13.00 12.07 -10.63
C ILE A 155 -13.59 12.88 -11.80
N LEU A 156 -12.77 13.14 -12.83
CA LEU A 156 -13.18 13.69 -14.13
C LEU A 156 -13.24 12.59 -15.19
N LYS A 157 -14.05 12.83 -16.22
CA LYS A 157 -14.01 12.06 -17.48
C LYS A 157 -12.68 12.28 -18.21
N SER A 158 -12.45 11.48 -19.24
CA SER A 158 -11.25 11.56 -20.08
C SER A 158 -11.12 12.83 -20.93
N ASP A 159 -12.13 13.71 -20.91
CA ASP A 159 -12.11 15.03 -21.54
C ASP A 159 -11.41 16.10 -20.68
N TYR A 160 -10.94 15.72 -19.49
CA TYR A 160 -10.19 16.56 -18.55
C TYR A 160 -10.98 17.75 -17.97
N LYS A 161 -12.31 17.74 -18.14
CA LYS A 161 -13.16 18.89 -17.79
C LYS A 161 -14.45 18.49 -17.11
N THR A 162 -15.05 17.38 -17.52
CA THR A 162 -16.39 17.00 -17.08
C THR A 162 -16.31 16.14 -15.80
N PRO A 163 -16.89 16.59 -14.68
CA PRO A 163 -17.00 15.74 -13.50
C PRO A 163 -17.82 14.47 -13.73
N LYS A 164 -17.47 13.41 -13.00
CA LYS A 164 -18.24 12.15 -13.01
C LYS A 164 -19.35 12.12 -11.97
N TYR A 165 -19.21 12.90 -10.92
CA TYR A 165 -20.22 13.04 -9.87
C TYR A 165 -21.13 14.24 -10.17
N SER A 166 -22.42 14.09 -9.91
CA SER A 166 -23.39 15.16 -10.08
C SER A 166 -23.39 16.12 -8.88
N GLY A 167 -23.75 17.38 -9.13
CA GLY A 167 -23.85 18.42 -8.12
C GLY A 167 -22.50 19.02 -7.72
N ASP A 168 -22.57 20.01 -6.81
CA ASP A 168 -21.42 20.83 -6.43
C ASP A 168 -20.83 20.43 -5.07
N THR A 169 -21.42 19.45 -4.39
CA THR A 169 -21.00 18.97 -3.07
C THR A 169 -20.69 17.47 -3.11
N TRP A 170 -19.48 17.11 -3.55
CA TRP A 170 -19.06 15.70 -3.61
C TRP A 170 -18.68 15.12 -2.25
N PHE A 171 -18.40 15.98 -1.27
CA PHE A 171 -18.06 15.59 0.10
C PHE A 171 -18.56 16.66 1.07
N ASP A 172 -19.42 16.26 2.01
CA ASP A 172 -19.84 17.07 3.16
C ASP A 172 -19.55 16.29 4.43
N CYS A 173 -18.42 16.60 5.07
CA CYS A 173 -17.95 15.86 6.24
C CYS A 173 -18.84 16.05 7.48
N ASN A 174 -19.80 16.98 7.46
CA ASN A 174 -20.81 17.09 8.51
C ASN A 174 -21.94 16.06 8.34
N LYS A 175 -22.05 15.44 7.16
CA LYS A 175 -23.08 14.45 6.83
C LYS A 175 -22.55 13.02 6.75
N VAL A 176 -21.23 12.83 6.88
CA VAL A 176 -20.63 11.50 6.90
C VAL A 176 -20.74 10.94 8.31
N ASP A 177 -21.51 9.86 8.47
CA ASP A 177 -21.57 9.12 9.71
C ASP A 177 -20.37 8.18 9.83
N PHE A 178 -19.55 8.38 10.86
CA PHE A 178 -18.41 7.53 11.22
C PHE A 178 -18.77 6.47 12.27
N SER A 179 -20.03 6.39 12.71
CA SER A 179 -20.49 5.52 13.80
C SER A 179 -20.35 4.02 13.52
N SER A 180 -19.91 3.60 12.33
CA SER A 180 -19.55 2.20 12.07
C SER A 180 -18.13 1.82 12.52
N SER A 181 -17.32 2.77 13.00
CA SER A 181 -16.02 2.42 13.60
C SER A 181 -16.25 1.75 14.97
N PRO A 182 -15.72 0.52 15.20
CA PRO A 182 -15.80 -0.10 16.51
C PRO A 182 -14.89 0.68 17.46
N SER A 183 -15.48 1.61 18.22
CA SER A 183 -14.86 2.12 19.43
C SER A 183 -14.59 0.92 20.33
N SER A 184 -13.30 0.68 20.60
CA SER A 184 -12.81 -0.32 21.54
C SER A 184 -13.48 -0.11 22.90
N SER A 185 -14.56 -0.84 23.16
CA SER A 185 -15.16 -0.91 24.49
C SER A 185 -14.23 -1.73 25.37
N SER A 186 -13.43 -1.04 26.16
CA SER A 186 -12.73 -1.59 27.31
C SER A 186 -13.77 -2.04 28.34
N SER A 187 -14.30 -3.25 28.22
CA SER A 187 -15.06 -3.89 29.27
C SER A 187 -14.09 -4.46 30.30
N SER A 188 -13.77 -3.66 31.31
CA SER A 188 -13.22 -4.11 32.57
C SER A 188 -14.28 -4.94 33.31
N SER A 189 -14.23 -6.26 33.19
CA SER A 189 -14.96 -7.16 34.08
C SER A 189 -14.01 -7.72 35.12
N SER A 190 -14.14 -7.17 36.32
CA SER A 190 -13.56 -7.61 37.58
C SER A 190 -13.83 -9.08 37.86
N SER A 191 -12.78 -9.76 38.29
CA SER A 191 -12.76 -11.09 38.87
C SER A 191 -13.62 -11.16 40.14
N SER A 192 -14.42 -12.22 40.25
CA SER A 192 -14.96 -12.68 41.52
C SER A 192 -14.97 -14.21 41.48
N ALA A 193 -14.07 -14.78 42.28
CA ALA A 193 -14.03 -16.21 42.56
C ALA A 193 -15.17 -16.56 43.52
N SER A 194 -15.77 -17.73 43.34
CA SER A 194 -16.34 -18.49 44.44
C SER A 194 -16.39 -19.97 44.10
N SER A 195 -15.71 -20.73 44.95
CA SER A 195 -15.49 -22.17 44.90
C SER A 195 -16.69 -22.93 45.48
N THR A 196 -17.03 -24.09 44.91
CA THR A 196 -17.45 -25.24 45.73
C THR A 196 -17.17 -26.55 45.01
N ARG A 197 -16.36 -27.40 45.67
CA ARG A 197 -16.14 -28.80 45.34
C ARG A 197 -17.27 -29.65 45.94
N VAL A 198 -17.70 -30.69 45.23
CA VAL A 198 -18.09 -31.97 45.86
C VAL A 198 -17.58 -33.13 45.00
N ASN A 199 -16.94 -34.06 45.69
CA ASN A 199 -16.31 -35.29 45.25
C ASN A 199 -17.36 -36.41 45.14
N SER A 200 -17.20 -37.40 44.24
CA SER A 200 -17.13 -38.84 44.60
C SER A 200 -17.34 -39.80 43.42
N GLN A 201 -16.39 -40.73 43.33
CA GLN A 201 -16.53 -42.17 43.08
C GLN A 201 -16.58 -42.75 41.65
N SER A 202 -15.56 -43.57 41.46
CA SER A 202 -15.22 -44.59 40.47
C SER A 202 -16.25 -45.69 40.26
N SER A 203 -16.34 -46.21 39.03
CA SER A 203 -16.25 -47.67 38.74
C SER A 203 -16.09 -47.94 37.24
N SER A 204 -15.02 -48.65 36.88
CA SER A 204 -14.96 -49.55 35.71
C SER A 204 -15.20 -50.98 36.22
N PRO A 205 -15.62 -51.97 35.40
CA PRO A 205 -14.71 -52.63 34.46
C PRO A 205 -15.31 -53.18 33.13
N SER A 206 -14.40 -53.31 32.14
CA SER A 206 -14.18 -54.44 31.21
C SER A 206 -15.31 -54.92 30.27
N SER A 207 -15.15 -54.73 28.95
CA SER A 207 -14.66 -55.70 27.94
C SER A 207 -15.71 -56.73 27.50
N SER A 208 -16.00 -56.96 26.21
CA SER A 208 -15.05 -57.46 25.22
C SER A 208 -15.73 -57.74 23.87
N THR A 209 -14.95 -57.63 22.79
CA THR A 209 -14.90 -58.48 21.55
C THR A 209 -16.14 -58.60 20.65
N ALA A 210 -16.06 -58.69 19.31
CA ALA A 210 -14.99 -58.95 18.34
C ALA A 210 -15.46 -58.38 16.98
N SER A 211 -14.60 -57.75 16.15
CA SER A 211 -13.77 -58.35 15.07
C SER A 211 -14.62 -59.04 13.99
N SER A 212 -14.40 -58.96 12.68
CA SER A 212 -13.22 -58.74 11.80
C SER A 212 -13.79 -58.67 10.36
N SER A 213 -13.15 -58.26 9.27
CA SER A 213 -11.78 -58.44 8.75
C SER A 213 -11.67 -57.58 7.46
N ARG A 214 -10.59 -56.83 7.21
CA ARG A 214 -9.33 -57.19 6.48
C ARG A 214 -9.55 -57.57 4.99
N ALA A 215 -8.74 -57.18 4.01
CA ALA A 215 -7.28 -56.97 3.90
C ALA A 215 -7.01 -56.00 2.71
N SER A 216 -5.99 -55.11 2.62
CA SER A 216 -4.52 -55.11 2.84
C SER A 216 -3.66 -55.44 1.61
N SER A 217 -2.80 -54.50 1.20
CA SER A 217 -1.37 -54.65 0.83
C SER A 217 -0.82 -53.27 0.37
N GLN A 218 0.11 -52.57 1.05
CA GLN A 218 1.59 -52.72 1.13
C GLN A 218 2.26 -52.83 -0.26
N SER A 219 3.30 -52.07 -0.64
CA SER A 219 4.55 -51.72 0.07
C SER A 219 5.38 -50.60 -0.64
N SER A 220 6.29 -49.94 0.10
CA SER A 220 7.47 -49.18 -0.38
C SER A 220 8.74 -50.05 -0.21
N PRO A 221 10.02 -49.59 -0.35
CA PRO A 221 10.66 -48.42 -1.03
C PRO A 221 11.91 -48.83 -1.87
N THR A 222 12.58 -47.90 -2.60
CA THR A 222 14.06 -47.61 -2.56
C THR A 222 14.60 -46.69 -3.68
N THR A 223 15.68 -46.01 -3.27
CA THR A 223 16.75 -45.17 -3.87
C THR A 223 17.23 -45.45 -5.30
N GLY A 224 17.71 -44.40 -6.01
CA GLY A 224 18.54 -44.57 -7.21
C GLY A 224 18.89 -43.27 -7.96
N THR A 225 20.17 -42.89 -7.91
CA THR A 225 20.90 -41.80 -8.58
C THR A 225 20.81 -41.83 -10.11
N ASN A 226 20.87 -40.66 -10.78
CA ASN A 226 21.64 -40.51 -12.03
C ASN A 226 21.91 -39.04 -12.42
N THR A 227 23.12 -38.86 -12.92
CA THR A 227 23.87 -37.66 -13.30
C THR A 227 23.71 -37.35 -14.80
N ALA A 228 23.70 -36.07 -15.20
CA ALA A 228 24.31 -35.53 -16.44
C ALA A 228 24.02 -34.02 -16.55
N THR A 229 24.91 -33.12 -16.13
CA THR A 229 25.92 -32.39 -16.95
C THR A 229 25.51 -32.01 -18.37
N ASN A 230 25.37 -30.70 -18.62
CA ASN A 230 25.79 -30.06 -19.87
C ASN A 230 26.37 -28.67 -19.58
N THR A 231 27.64 -28.52 -19.97
CA THR A 231 28.50 -27.33 -19.97
C THR A 231 28.07 -26.34 -21.06
N PRO A 232 28.48 -25.06 -20.98
CA PRO A 232 29.38 -24.58 -22.03
C PRO A 232 30.55 -23.73 -21.50
N THR A 233 31.77 -24.19 -21.82
CA THR A 233 32.98 -23.39 -22.11
C THR A 233 32.77 -22.64 -23.44
N GLY A 234 33.29 -21.46 -23.79
CA GLY A 234 34.40 -20.64 -23.28
C GLY A 234 34.94 -19.79 -24.46
N GLY A 235 35.28 -18.51 -24.20
CA GLY A 235 36.19 -17.62 -24.98
C GLY A 235 35.84 -17.24 -26.43
N ALA A 236 36.27 -16.11 -27.00
CA ALA A 236 37.05 -14.98 -26.53
C ALA A 236 36.98 -13.78 -27.53
N THR A 237 37.09 -12.56 -26.99
CA THR A 237 37.77 -11.33 -27.48
C THR A 237 37.75 -10.92 -28.97
N THR A 238 37.36 -9.65 -29.22
CA THR A 238 38.21 -8.62 -29.87
C THR A 238 37.81 -7.21 -29.40
N SER A 239 38.78 -6.30 -29.44
CA SER A 239 38.88 -5.02 -28.74
C SER A 239 38.97 -3.82 -29.70
N ARG A 240 38.59 -2.62 -29.21
CA ARG A 240 39.16 -1.24 -29.46
C ARG A 240 38.10 -0.18 -29.07
N SER A 241 38.21 0.58 -27.98
CA SER A 241 38.97 1.85 -27.73
C SER A 241 38.50 3.02 -28.63
N SER A 242 38.24 4.27 -28.23
CA SER A 242 38.38 5.05 -26.97
C SER A 242 38.01 6.54 -27.26
N SER A 243 37.91 7.38 -26.19
CA SER A 243 37.88 8.88 -26.12
C SER A 243 36.50 9.55 -26.22
N SER A 244 35.96 10.39 -25.32
CA SER A 244 36.37 11.31 -24.22
C SER A 244 36.23 12.79 -24.62
N GLY A 245 35.40 13.55 -23.88
CA GLY A 245 35.44 15.02 -23.84
C GLY A 245 34.11 15.70 -23.46
N PRO A 246 34.00 16.38 -22.30
CA PRO A 246 32.87 17.21 -21.92
C PRO A 246 33.06 18.67 -22.32
N THR A 247 31.96 19.40 -22.56
CA THR A 247 31.95 20.86 -22.74
C THR A 247 31.16 21.52 -21.61
N SER A 248 31.68 22.64 -21.11
CA SER A 248 31.23 23.41 -19.97
C SER A 248 30.76 24.82 -20.38
N LEU A 249 30.11 25.50 -19.42
CA LEU A 249 29.89 26.97 -19.22
C LEU A 249 28.41 27.46 -19.37
N PRO A 250 28.00 28.56 -18.69
CA PRO A 250 28.47 29.14 -17.43
C PRO A 250 27.34 29.43 -16.40
N SER A 251 27.79 29.73 -15.19
CA SER A 251 27.04 30.20 -14.02
C SER A 251 26.64 31.69 -14.13
N SER A 252 25.47 32.03 -13.58
CA SER A 252 25.09 33.41 -13.24
C SER A 252 24.72 33.52 -11.77
N SER A 253 25.21 34.58 -11.15
CA SER A 253 25.10 34.94 -9.74
C SER A 253 23.81 35.68 -9.44
N SER A 254 23.17 35.38 -8.31
CA SER A 254 22.39 36.39 -7.57
C SER A 254 22.30 36.07 -6.08
N SER A 255 22.98 36.92 -5.31
CA SER A 255 22.60 37.56 -4.05
C SER A 255 21.70 36.80 -3.06
N GLY A 256 22.27 36.52 -1.89
CA GLY A 256 21.58 35.92 -0.76
C GLY A 256 20.51 36.80 -0.12
N ARG A 257 19.55 36.12 0.51
CA ARG A 257 18.83 36.60 1.69
C ARG A 257 18.75 35.44 2.69
N SER A 258 19.33 35.67 3.86
CA SER A 258 19.19 34.83 5.05
C SER A 258 17.73 34.86 5.51
N LEU A 259 17.09 33.70 5.59
CA LEU A 259 15.90 33.48 6.38
C LEU A 259 16.08 32.20 7.19
N SER A 260 16.45 32.42 8.45
CA SER A 260 16.37 31.44 9.52
C SER A 260 14.92 30.99 9.71
N SER A 261 14.74 29.67 9.82
CA SER A 261 13.82 28.93 10.70
C SER A 261 12.88 27.90 10.02
N SER A 262 13.18 26.62 10.32
CA SER A 262 12.29 25.43 10.38
C SER A 262 11.66 24.87 9.08
N PRO A 263 12.30 23.89 8.42
CA PRO A 263 11.79 23.31 7.15
C PRO A 263 10.62 22.32 7.27
N LEU A 264 10.23 21.87 8.48
CA LEU A 264 9.21 20.82 8.64
C LEU A 264 7.76 21.33 8.62
N LEU A 265 7.50 22.63 8.85
CA LEU A 265 6.13 23.19 8.76
C LEU A 265 5.79 23.79 7.39
N GLY A 266 6.79 24.11 6.56
CA GLY A 266 6.57 24.77 5.27
C GLY A 266 5.94 23.84 4.22
N PHE A 267 6.22 22.54 4.28
CA PHE A 267 5.70 21.57 3.31
C PHE A 267 4.21 21.27 3.52
N TYR A 268 3.74 21.29 4.78
CA TYR A 268 2.33 21.08 5.13
C TYR A 268 1.40 22.15 4.51
N ARG A 269 1.87 23.40 4.37
CA ARG A 269 1.07 24.46 3.74
C ARG A 269 1.04 24.38 2.21
N SER A 270 2.03 23.73 1.57
CA SER A 270 2.14 23.72 0.11
C SER A 270 1.24 22.65 -0.54
N ILE A 271 1.00 21.51 0.12
CA ILE A 271 0.09 20.48 -0.38
C ILE A 271 -1.38 20.92 -0.23
N HIS A 272 -1.74 21.58 0.88
CA HIS A 272 -3.07 22.14 1.05
C HIS A 272 -3.41 23.25 0.02
N ASN A 273 -2.43 24.07 -0.39
CA ASN A 273 -2.66 25.13 -1.37
C ASN A 273 -2.71 24.66 -2.83
N LEU A 274 -2.13 23.51 -3.17
CA LEU A 274 -2.27 22.93 -4.51
C LEU A 274 -3.66 22.31 -4.75
N ILE A 275 -4.35 21.88 -3.69
CA ILE A 275 -5.72 21.35 -3.78
C ILE A 275 -6.76 22.48 -3.86
N SER A 276 -6.47 23.68 -3.33
CA SER A 276 -7.37 24.85 -3.46
C SER A 276 -7.23 25.61 -4.79
N PHE A 277 -6.32 25.22 -5.68
CA PHE A 277 -6.14 25.89 -6.98
C PHE A 277 -6.84 25.17 -8.15
N PHE A 278 -7.51 24.04 -7.88
CA PHE A 278 -8.23 23.22 -8.87
C PHE A 278 -9.67 22.88 -8.47
N ILE A 279 -10.27 23.63 -7.54
CA ILE A 279 -11.71 23.57 -7.24
C ILE A 279 -12.29 24.97 -7.43
#